data_AF-A0A5S3XXS0-F1
#
_entry.id   AF-A0A5S3XXS0-F1
#
_cell.length_a   1.000
_cell.length_b   1.000
_cell.length_c   1.000
_cell.angle_alpha   90.00
_cell.angle_beta   90.00
_cell.angle_gamma   90.00
#
_symmetry.space_group_name_H-M   'P 1'
#
loop_
_entity.id
_entity.type
_entity.pdbx_description
1 polymer ?
#
loop_
_entity_poly.entity_id
_entity_poly.type
_entity_poly.pdbx_seq_one_letter_code
_entity_poly.pdbx_strand_id
1 'polypeptide(L)' 'NGLSDYLSGRLSLTDVTKPSQVANLDVITRGQIPPNPSELLMHSNFSKLVEEVSSKYDLVIIDTPPILAVTDPAI' A
#
# COMPACT_ATOMS: atom_id res chain seq x y z
N ASN A 1 -10.67 0.51 4.61
CA ASN A 1 -10.20 1.56 3.67
C ASN A 1 -8.70 1.76 3.85
N GLY A 2 -7.91 0.88 3.25
CA GLY A 2 -6.45 0.91 3.26
C GLY A 2 -5.86 0.04 2.16
N LEU A 3 -4.56 -0.25 2.26
CA LEU A 3 -3.77 -0.96 1.24
C LEU A 3 -4.43 -2.28 0.80
N SER A 4 -4.88 -3.12 1.74
CA SER A 4 -5.55 -4.39 1.43
C SER A 4 -6.81 -4.23 0.57
N ASP A 5 -7.58 -3.15 0.77
CA ASP A 5 -8.81 -2.87 0.04
C ASP A 5 -8.52 -2.41 -1.40
N TYR A 6 -7.44 -1.65 -1.60
CA TYR A 6 -6.96 -1.28 -2.92
C TYR A 6 -6.43 -2.51 -3.67
N LEU A 7 -5.57 -3.31 -3.02
CA LEU A 7 -4.96 -4.49 -3.65
C LEU A 7 -5.99 -5.57 -4.01
N SER A 8 -7.10 -5.62 -3.27
CA SER A 8 -8.25 -6.49 -3.62
C SER A 8 -9.21 -5.88 -4.65
N GLY A 9 -8.94 -4.67 -5.17
CA GLY A 9 -9.76 -3.99 -6.17
C GLY A 9 -11.08 -3.44 -5.64
N ARG A 10 -11.28 -3.38 -4.32
CA ARG A 10 -12.54 -2.92 -3.70
C ARG A 10 -12.65 -1.40 -3.65
N LEU A 11 -11.52 -0.71 -3.48
CA LEU A 11 -11.45 0.73 -3.31
C LEU A 11 -10.41 1.34 -4.26
N SER A 12 -10.61 2.59 -4.65
CA SER A 12 -9.67 3.34 -5.48
C SER A 12 -8.53 3.93 -4.64
N LEU A 13 -7.47 4.43 -5.30
CA LEU A 13 -6.36 5.08 -4.63
C LEU A 13 -6.83 6.27 -3.77
N THR A 14 -7.73 7.08 -4.31
CA THR A 14 -8.30 8.25 -3.60
C THR A 14 -9.09 7.87 -2.35
N ASP A 15 -9.71 6.68 -2.32
CA ASP A 15 -10.48 6.22 -1.15
C ASP A 15 -9.60 5.71 0.00
N VAL A 16 -8.38 5.24 -0.33
CA VAL A 16 -7.45 4.65 0.64
C VAL A 16 -6.36 5.62 1.09
N THR A 17 -6.10 6.68 0.33
CA THR A 17 -5.20 7.78 0.68
C THR A 17 -5.88 8.73 1.67
N LYS A 18 -5.23 8.95 2.82
CA LYS A 18 -5.75 9.83 3.87
C LYS A 18 -4.78 10.98 4.12
N PRO A 19 -5.24 12.25 4.11
CA PRO A 19 -4.41 13.35 4.54
C PRO A 19 -4.05 13.21 6.02
N SER A 20 -2.81 13.47 6.36
CA SER A 20 -2.37 13.56 7.76
C SER A 20 -2.56 14.98 8.31
N GLN A 21 -2.25 15.17 9.59
CA GLN A 21 -2.18 16.52 10.17
C GLN A 21 -0.94 17.31 9.73
N VAL A 22 -0.01 16.65 9.02
CA VAL A 22 1.21 17.26 8.49
C VAL A 22 0.97 17.64 7.04
N ALA A 23 1.26 18.89 6.69
CA ALA A 23 1.13 19.37 5.33
C ALA A 23 2.01 18.56 4.37
N ASN A 24 1.48 18.26 3.18
CA ASN A 24 2.13 17.47 2.12
C ASN A 24 2.48 16.03 2.53
N LEU A 25 1.85 15.50 3.58
CA LEU A 25 1.99 14.11 3.98
C LEU A 25 0.63 13.42 3.97
N ASP A 26 0.51 12.46 3.07
CA ASP A 26 -0.61 11.53 3.02
C ASP A 26 -0.19 10.15 3.50
N VAL A 27 -1.16 9.38 4.01
CA VAL A 27 -0.93 8.05 4.58
C VAL A 27 -1.94 7.07 4.01
N ILE A 28 -1.44 5.93 3.53
CA ILE A 28 -2.25 4.75 3.25
C ILE A 28 -2.04 3.75 4.40
N THR A 29 -3.09 3.53 5.18
CA THR A 29 -3.08 2.54 6.28
C THR A 29 -3.19 1.10 5.75
N ARG A 30 -2.80 0.07 6.51
CA ARG A 30 -2.83 -1.34 6.05
C ARG A 30 -4.18 -1.81 5.47
N GLY A 31 -5.29 -1.33 6.02
CA GLY A 31 -6.63 -1.85 5.71
C GLY A 31 -7.04 -3.03 6.61
N GLN A 32 -7.93 -3.89 6.11
CA GLN A 32 -8.32 -5.13 6.79
C GLN A 32 -7.19 -6.16 6.71
N ILE A 33 -7.07 -7.03 7.72
CA ILE A 33 -6.09 -8.12 7.67
C ILE A 33 -6.57 -9.12 6.60
N PRO A 34 -5.83 -9.31 5.49
CA PRO A 34 -6.19 -10.29 4.50
C PRO A 34 -5.83 -11.71 5.00
N PRO A 35 -6.52 -12.75 4.52
CA PRO A 35 -6.14 -14.13 4.85
C PRO A 35 -4.73 -14.48 4.34
N ASN A 36 -4.32 -13.95 3.18
CA ASN A 36 -3.04 -14.21 2.53
C ASN A 36 -2.32 -12.89 2.15
N PRO A 37 -1.48 -12.31 3.03
CA PRO A 37 -0.80 -11.03 2.78
C PRO A 37 0.17 -11.06 1.60
N SER A 38 0.99 -12.11 1.50
CA SER A 38 2.05 -12.24 0.49
C SER A 38 1.49 -12.30 -0.94
N GLU A 39 0.32 -12.93 -1.14
CA GLU A 39 -0.33 -13.04 -2.45
C GLU A 39 -0.81 -11.69 -2.97
N LEU A 40 -1.19 -10.76 -2.08
CA LEU A 40 -1.64 -9.43 -2.48
C LEU A 40 -0.48 -8.54 -2.97
N LEU A 41 0.73 -8.75 -2.45
CA LEU A 41 1.93 -8.03 -2.87
C LEU A 41 2.47 -8.53 -4.21
N MET A 42 2.28 -9.82 -4.50
CA MET A 42 2.66 -10.44 -5.79
C MET A 42 1.71 -10.09 -6.95
N HIS A 43 0.57 -9.45 -6.66
CA HIS A 43 -0.42 -9.13 -7.68
C HIS A 43 -0.04 -7.88 -8.48
N SER A 44 -0.45 -7.82 -9.75
CA SER A 44 -0.30 -6.65 -10.63
C SER A 44 -0.88 -5.34 -10.05
N ASN A 45 -1.75 -5.45 -9.05
CA ASN A 45 -2.35 -4.30 -8.38
C ASN A 45 -1.33 -3.56 -7.52
N PHE A 46 -0.31 -4.24 -6.99
CA PHE A 46 0.76 -3.57 -6.25
C PHE A 46 1.66 -2.77 -7.18
N SER A 47 2.05 -3.31 -8.34
CA SER A 47 2.80 -2.57 -9.36
C SER A 47 2.02 -1.33 -9.83
N LYS A 48 0.72 -1.48 -10.07
CA LYS A 48 -0.17 -0.37 -10.42
C LYS A 48 -0.24 0.69 -9.31
N LEU A 49 -0.32 0.28 -8.05
CA LEU A 49 -0.28 1.19 -6.91
C LEU A 49 1.00 2.02 -6.95
N VAL A 50 2.16 1.37 -7.09
CA VAL A 50 3.48 2.02 -7.10
C VAL A 50 3.58 3.03 -8.23
N GLU A 51 3.12 2.69 -9.44
CA GLU A 51 3.09 3.62 -10.58
C GLU A 51 2.19 4.83 -10.31
N GLU A 52 0.97 4.60 -9.81
CA GLU A 52 0.04 5.69 -9.50
C GLU A 52 0.59 6.63 -8.41
N VAL A 53 1.15 6.11 -7.32
CA VAL A 53 1.70 6.96 -6.25
C VAL A 53 2.99 7.67 -6.68
N SER A 54 3.84 7.00 -7.46
CA SER A 54 5.08 7.63 -7.96
C SER A 54 4.81 8.80 -8.91
N SER A 55 3.68 8.80 -9.60
CA SER A 55 3.26 9.94 -10.44
C SER A 55 2.69 11.13 -9.66
N LYS A 56 2.31 10.92 -8.39
CA LYS A 56 1.58 11.90 -7.56
C LYS A 56 2.41 12.50 -6.43
N TYR A 57 3.47 11.83 -6.00
CA TYR A 57 4.28 12.23 -4.86
C TYR A 57 5.76 12.30 -5.24
N ASP A 58 6.45 13.30 -4.71
CA ASP A 58 7.90 13.45 -4.88
C ASP A 58 8.68 12.34 -4.13
N LEU A 59 8.12 11.81 -3.04
CA LEU A 59 8.72 10.77 -2.22
C LEU A 59 7.65 9.79 -1.73
N VAL A 60 7.92 8.49 -1.87
CA VAL A 60 7.07 7.40 -1.39
C VAL A 60 7.85 6.55 -0.40
N ILE A 61 7.32 6.39 0.82
CA ILE A 61 7.89 5.54 1.86
C ILE A 61 6.97 4.34 2.07
N ILE A 62 7.52 3.14 1.94
CA ILE A 62 6.80 1.88 2.15
C ILE A 62 7.35 1.24 3.41
N ASP A 63 6.50 1.11 4.43
CA ASP A 63 6.81 0.37 5.66
C ASP A 63 6.56 -1.12 5.42
N THR A 64 7.61 -1.93 5.59
CA THR A 64 7.56 -3.38 5.39
C THR A 64 7.94 -4.12 6.67
N PRO A 65 7.38 -5.32 6.91
CA PRO A 65 7.78 -6.14 8.06
C PRO A 65 9.29 -6.46 8.07
N PRO A 66 9.87 -6.95 9.18
CA PRO A 66 11.26 -7.39 9.18
C PRO A 66 11.51 -8.56 8.21
N ILE A 67 12.57 -8.49 7.39
CA ILE A 67 12.90 -9.50 6.37
C ILE A 67 13.13 -10.92 6.92
N LEU A 68 13.48 -11.04 8.20
CA LEU A 68 13.70 -12.32 8.88
C LEU A 68 12.41 -12.90 9.47
N ALA A 69 11.35 -12.10 9.60
CA ALA A 69 10.09 -12.50 10.22
C ALA A 69 9.09 -13.02 9.19
N VAL A 70 9.13 -12.49 7.96
CA VAL A 70 8.29 -12.88 6.83
C VAL A 70 9.03 -12.63 5.52
N THR A 71 8.63 -13.31 4.45
CA THR A 71 9.24 -13.17 3.12
C THR A 71 8.77 -11.93 2.34
N ASP A 72 7.70 -11.26 2.81
CA ASP A 72 7.04 -10.14 2.13
C ASP A 72 7.96 -8.97 1.71
N PRO A 73 8.99 -8.56 2.47
CA PRO A 73 9.88 -7.47 2.08
C PRO A 73 10.89 -7.83 0.97
N ALA A 74 11.01 -9.11 0.62
CA ALA A 74 11.96 -9.61 -0.38
C ALA A 74 11.32 -9.84 -1.76
N ILE A 75 10.01 -9.61 -1.88
CA ILE A 75 9.20 -9.70 -3.12
C ILE A 75 8.99 -8.27 -3.64
#